data_AF-A0A370GIE3-F1
#
_entry.id   AF-A0A370GIE3-F1
#
_cell.length_a   1.000
_cell.length_b   1.000
_cell.length_c   1.000
_cell.angle_alpha   90.00
_cell.angle_beta   90.00
_cell.angle_gamma   90.00
#
_symmetry.space_group_name_H-M   'P 1'
#
loop_
_entity.id
_entity.type
_entity.pdbx_description
1 polymer ?
#
loop_
_entity_poly.entity_id
_entity_poly.type
_entity_poly.pdbx_seq_one_letter_code
_entity_poly.pdbx_strand_id
1 'polypeptide(L)'
;MTEPARTFDTRDEYAGQRIHCARWDRRVNLRGRRVAVLGTGAAVARVLPAVAAEARKVTVFQQDPVWVLPRPPLSEALGVLPGRIARWAARANLRLQVRDSWVRRQLTPDGPARIRLHNHYYEALQRPNCKLVTWPIARLAPLGIRTVDGIEHRVDCIIFAQEDQ
;
A
#
# COMPACT_ATOMS: atom_id res chain seq x y z
N MET A 1 -8.48 19.33 -6.06
CA MET A 1 -7.52 19.06 -7.15
C MET A 1 -6.90 17.71 -6.90
N THR A 2 -7.43 16.67 -7.55
CA THR A 2 -6.82 15.34 -7.53
C THR A 2 -5.68 15.38 -8.53
N GLU A 3 -4.45 15.31 -8.06
CA GLU A 3 -3.27 15.17 -8.94
C GLU A 3 -3.51 13.96 -9.86
N PRO A 4 -3.31 14.07 -11.18
CA PRO A 4 -3.47 12.91 -12.05
C PRO A 4 -2.53 11.81 -11.57
N ALA A 5 -3.02 10.57 -11.57
CA ALA A 5 -2.19 9.42 -11.27
C ALA A 5 -0.89 9.50 -12.08
N ARG A 6 0.27 9.42 -11.41
CA ARG A 6 1.57 9.43 -12.08
C ARG A 6 1.58 8.34 -13.16
N THR A 7 1.47 8.75 -14.41
CA THR A 7 1.65 7.87 -15.56
C THR A 7 3.14 7.64 -15.70
N PHE A 8 3.56 6.42 -15.38
CA PHE A 8 4.91 5.92 -15.67
C PHE A 8 5.07 5.88 -17.21
N ASP A 9 5.97 6.70 -17.76
CA ASP A 9 6.14 6.91 -19.19
C ASP A 9 6.74 5.66 -19.88
N THR A 10 6.47 5.54 -21.17
CA THR A 10 7.05 4.60 -22.13
C THR A 10 8.59 4.58 -22.20
N ARG A 11 9.29 5.53 -21.55
CA ARG A 11 10.76 5.55 -21.41
C ARG A 11 11.29 4.80 -20.18
N ASP A 12 10.42 4.16 -19.41
CA ASP A 12 10.81 3.42 -18.21
C ASP A 12 11.54 2.10 -18.54
N GLU A 13 12.82 2.01 -18.17
CA GLU A 13 13.76 0.90 -18.48
C GLU A 13 13.45 -0.43 -17.77
N TYR A 14 12.41 -0.50 -16.94
CA TYR A 14 12.17 -1.68 -16.10
C TYR A 14 11.87 -2.93 -16.93
N ALA A 15 12.74 -3.92 -16.80
CA ALA A 15 12.74 -5.17 -17.56
C ALA A 15 11.89 -6.29 -16.93
N GLY A 16 11.41 -6.11 -15.70
CA GLY A 16 10.60 -7.10 -14.99
C GLY A 16 9.10 -7.04 -15.34
N GLN A 17 8.32 -7.94 -14.72
CA GLN A 17 6.89 -8.05 -15.00
C GLN A 17 6.10 -6.87 -14.39
N ARG A 18 5.17 -6.30 -15.16
CA ARG A 18 4.25 -5.22 -14.73
C ARG A 18 2.82 -5.76 -14.72
N ILE A 19 2.09 -5.57 -13.62
CA ILE A 19 0.73 -6.08 -13.44
C ILE A 19 -0.17 -4.95 -12.94
N HIS A 20 -1.28 -4.71 -13.62
CA HIS A 20 -2.33 -3.83 -13.11
C HIS A 20 -3.25 -4.61 -12.18
N CYS A 21 -3.58 -4.09 -10.99
CA CYS A 21 -4.36 -4.83 -9.99
C CYS A 21 -5.76 -5.20 -10.48
N ALA A 22 -6.39 -4.37 -11.32
CA ALA A 22 -7.70 -4.64 -11.91
C ALA A 22 -7.65 -5.85 -12.87
N ARG A 23 -6.48 -6.14 -13.45
CA ARG A 23 -6.21 -7.30 -14.31
C ARG A 23 -5.39 -8.37 -13.61
N TRP A 24 -5.26 -8.31 -12.28
CA TRP A 24 -4.52 -9.33 -11.56
C TRP A 24 -5.32 -10.65 -11.64
N ASP A 25 -4.92 -11.47 -12.61
CA ASP A 25 -5.24 -12.89 -12.66
C ASP A 25 -4.39 -13.63 -11.61
N ARG A 26 -5.01 -14.25 -10.62
CA ARG A 26 -4.36 -15.03 -9.54
C ARG A 26 -3.44 -16.15 -10.06
N ARG A 27 -3.33 -16.33 -11.37
CA ARG A 27 -2.40 -17.23 -12.06
C ARG A 27 -0.95 -16.75 -12.11
N VAL A 28 -0.64 -15.48 -11.81
CA VAL A 28 0.77 -15.06 -11.75
C VAL A 28 1.44 -15.62 -10.50
N ASN A 29 2.36 -16.57 -10.68
CA ASN A 29 3.11 -17.16 -9.59
C ASN A 29 4.05 -16.12 -8.95
N LEU A 30 3.72 -15.67 -7.74
CA LEU A 30 4.52 -14.74 -6.95
C LEU A 30 5.55 -15.45 -6.06
N ARG A 31 5.52 -16.78 -5.97
CA ARG A 31 6.42 -17.55 -5.11
C ARG A 31 7.88 -17.30 -5.48
N GLY A 32 8.70 -17.04 -4.46
CA GLY A 32 10.13 -16.75 -4.65
C GLY A 32 10.44 -15.34 -5.17
N ARG A 33 9.44 -14.58 -5.64
CA ARG A 33 9.65 -13.27 -6.26
C ARG A 33 9.70 -12.12 -5.26
N ARG A 34 10.44 -11.08 -5.63
CA ARG A 34 10.41 -9.76 -5.00
C ARG A 34 9.38 -8.91 -5.72
N VAL A 35 8.36 -8.45 -5.00
CA VAL A 35 7.21 -7.77 -5.57
C VAL A 35 7.14 -6.34 -5.03
N ALA A 36 7.00 -5.36 -5.91
CA ALA A 36 6.60 -4.00 -5.53
C ALA A 36 5.08 -3.88 -5.64
N VAL A 37 4.45 -3.25 -4.64
CA VAL A 37 3.04 -2.85 -4.72
C VAL A 37 2.99 -1.32 -4.67
N LEU A 38 2.46 -0.72 -5.73
CA LEU A 38 2.37 0.72 -5.94
C LEU A 38 0.92 1.15 -5.90
N GLY A 39 0.53 2.10 -5.06
CA GLY A 39 -0.84 2.59 -5.13
C GLY A 39 -1.36 3.27 -3.89
N THR A 40 -2.67 3.55 -3.90
CA THR A 40 -3.34 4.14 -2.74
C THR A 40 -3.49 3.10 -1.63
N GLY A 41 -3.40 3.53 -0.37
CA GLY A 41 -3.48 2.62 0.77
C GLY A 41 -4.71 1.70 0.78
N ALA A 42 -5.84 2.13 0.20
CA ALA A 42 -7.05 1.32 0.07
C ALA A 42 -6.91 0.17 -0.95
N ALA A 43 -6.42 0.47 -2.15
CA ALA A 43 -6.21 -0.53 -3.19
C ALA A 43 -5.11 -1.51 -2.76
N VAL A 44 -4.02 -0.98 -2.18
CA VAL A 44 -2.95 -1.77 -1.57
C VAL A 44 -3.52 -2.70 -0.50
N ALA A 45 -4.38 -2.21 0.39
CA ALA A 45 -4.97 -3.03 1.45
C ALA A 45 -5.83 -4.22 0.96
N ARG A 46 -6.39 -4.16 -0.24
CA ARG A 46 -7.10 -5.29 -0.84
C ARG A 46 -6.15 -6.38 -1.32
N VAL A 47 -5.03 -5.99 -1.90
CA VAL A 47 -4.11 -6.91 -2.58
C VAL A 47 -2.98 -7.42 -1.68
N LEU A 48 -2.52 -6.58 -0.75
CA LEU A 48 -1.34 -6.83 0.08
C LEU A 48 -1.39 -8.14 0.86
N PRO A 49 -2.50 -8.54 1.53
CA PRO A 49 -2.53 -9.80 2.28
C PRO A 49 -2.24 -11.03 1.40
N ALA A 50 -2.76 -11.04 0.16
CA ALA A 50 -2.53 -12.10 -0.80
C ALA A 50 -1.10 -12.06 -1.36
N VAL A 51 -0.60 -10.89 -1.76
CA VAL A 51 0.80 -10.73 -2.22
C VAL A 51 1.77 -11.22 -1.15
N ALA A 52 1.58 -10.75 0.09
CA ALA A 52 2.48 -11.04 1.20
C ALA A 52 2.42 -12.51 1.66
N ALA A 53 1.37 -13.25 1.32
CA ALA A 53 1.28 -14.68 1.63
C ALA A 53 2.14 -15.53 0.67
N GLU A 54 2.37 -15.06 -0.55
CA GLU A 54 3.03 -15.85 -1.60
C GLU A 54 4.43 -15.34 -1.96
N ALA A 55 4.63 -14.03 -1.96
CA ALA A 55 5.87 -13.40 -2.38
C ALA A 55 7.01 -13.63 -1.37
N ARG A 56 8.24 -13.81 -1.88
CA ARG A 56 9.44 -13.88 -1.04
C ARG A 56 9.68 -12.57 -0.31
N LYS A 57 9.45 -11.44 -0.99
CA LYS A 57 9.60 -10.10 -0.42
C LYS A 57 8.60 -9.15 -1.07
N VAL A 58 7.96 -8.32 -0.28
CA VAL A 58 7.02 -7.29 -0.74
C VAL A 58 7.52 -5.93 -0.33
N THR A 59 7.65 -5.02 -1.28
CA THR A 59 7.93 -3.61 -1.02
C THR A 59 6.70 -2.79 -1.37
N VAL A 60 6.08 -2.20 -0.36
CA VAL A 60 4.89 -1.35 -0.52
C VAL A 60 5.37 0.09 -0.63
N PHE A 61 5.11 0.73 -1.76
CA PHE A 61 5.39 2.15 -1.93
C PHE A 61 4.10 2.93 -1.74
N GLN A 62 4.07 3.76 -0.70
CA GLN A 62 2.91 4.54 -0.33
C GLN A 62 3.36 5.92 0.12
N GLN A 63 3.04 6.94 -0.66
CA GLN A 63 3.36 8.32 -0.32
C GLN A 63 2.29 8.93 0.61
N ASP A 64 1.01 8.64 0.33
CA ASP A 64 -0.12 9.19 1.08
C ASP A 64 -0.76 8.14 2.00
N PRO A 65 -0.49 8.20 3.32
CA PRO A 65 -1.16 7.33 4.27
C PRO A 65 -2.66 7.63 4.34
N VAL A 66 -3.45 6.59 4.58
CA VAL A 66 -4.90 6.69 4.82
C VAL A 66 -5.20 6.19 6.23
N TRP A 67 -6.26 6.71 6.83
CA TRP A 67 -6.75 6.18 8.10
C TRP A 67 -7.41 4.82 7.85
N VAL A 68 -7.07 3.80 8.64
CA VAL A 68 -7.68 2.48 8.53
C VAL A 68 -8.40 2.12 9.82
N LEU A 69 -9.67 1.76 9.68
CA LEU A 69 -10.47 1.14 10.72
C LEU A 69 -10.78 -0.31 10.34
N PRO A 70 -10.99 -1.20 11.33
CA PRO A 70 -11.56 -2.50 11.05
C PRO A 70 -12.95 -2.31 10.42
N ARG A 71 -13.31 -3.20 9.51
CA ARG A 71 -14.65 -3.26 8.96
C ARG A 71 -15.59 -3.74 10.08
N PRO A 72 -16.58 -2.93 10.50
CA PRO A 72 -17.53 -3.37 11.50
C PRO A 72 -18.35 -4.55 10.96
N PRO A 73 -18.86 -5.44 11.83
CA PRO A 73 -19.89 -6.39 11.42
C PRO A 73 -21.09 -5.64 10.84
N LEU A 74 -21.79 -6.24 9.88
CA LEU A 74 -22.88 -5.59 9.12
C LEU A 74 -23.96 -4.98 10.04
N SER A 75 -24.15 -5.54 11.24
CA SER A 75 -25.07 -5.08 12.28
C SER A 75 -24.70 -3.73 12.94
N GLU A 76 -23.43 -3.32 12.86
CA GLU A 76 -22.91 -2.08 13.47
C GLU A 76 -22.72 -0.96 12.42
N ALA A 77 -23.06 -1.20 11.15
CA ALA A 77 -22.86 -0.26 10.04
C ALA A 77 -23.77 1.00 10.10
N LEU A 78 -24.70 1.04 11.05
CA LEU A 78 -25.69 2.11 11.22
C LEU A 78 -25.15 3.21 12.15
N GLY A 79 -24.21 4.02 11.65
CA GLY A 79 -23.77 5.22 12.37
C GLY A 79 -22.39 5.67 11.93
N VAL A 80 -22.32 6.52 10.90
CA VAL A 80 -21.05 7.15 10.51
C VAL A 80 -20.61 8.03 11.67
N LEU A 81 -19.58 7.60 12.41
CA LEU A 81 -19.05 8.36 13.52
C LEU A 81 -18.71 9.80 13.07
N PRO A 82 -18.98 10.82 13.91
CA PRO A 82 -18.50 12.17 13.65
C PRO A 82 -17.00 12.16 13.32
N GLY A 83 -16.58 12.94 12.32
CA GLY A 83 -15.23 12.83 11.74
C GLY A 83 -14.07 12.92 12.74
N ARG A 84 -14.23 13.67 13.84
CA ARG A 84 -13.24 13.74 14.94
C ARG A 84 -13.13 12.41 15.70
N ILE A 85 -14.27 11.78 16.00
CA ILE A 85 -14.33 10.50 16.69
C ILE A 85 -13.78 9.40 15.79
N ALA A 86 -14.17 9.40 14.52
CA ALA A 86 -13.67 8.44 13.54
C ALA A 86 -12.14 8.53 13.36
N ARG A 87 -11.58 9.75 13.33
CA ARG A 87 -10.11 9.98 13.30
C ARG A 87 -9.42 9.51 14.59
N TRP A 88 -10.01 9.81 15.75
CA TRP A 88 -9.48 9.34 17.03
C TRP A 88 -9.45 7.81 17.09
N ALA A 89 -10.54 7.15 16.71
CA ALA A 89 -10.65 5.70 16.64
C ALA A 89 -9.63 5.11 15.66
N ALA A 90 -9.43 5.72 14.48
CA ALA A 90 -8.45 5.27 13.51
C ALA A 90 -7.01 5.39 14.04
N ARG A 91 -6.70 6.49 14.74
CA ARG A 91 -5.39 6.68 15.39
C ARG A 91 -5.18 5.69 16.53
N ALA A 92 -6.21 5.39 17.32
CA ALA A 92 -6.16 4.35 18.33
C ALA A 92 -5.92 2.97 17.69
N ASN A 93 -6.67 2.63 16.64
CA ASN A 93 -6.51 1.38 15.90
C ASN A 93 -5.08 1.21 15.34
N LEU A 94 -4.52 2.25 14.72
CA LEU A 94 -3.13 2.25 14.24
C LEU A 94 -2.15 1.96 15.39
N ARG A 95 -2.35 2.59 16.55
CA ARG A 95 -1.47 2.40 17.72
C ARG A 95 -1.57 1.01 18.32
N LEU A 96 -2.76 0.42 18.31
CA LEU A 96 -3.02 -0.91 18.82
C LEU A 96 -2.46 -1.99 17.91
N GLN A 97 -2.61 -1.86 16.59
CA GLN A 97 -2.20 -2.89 15.64
C GLN A 97 -0.72 -2.77 15.24
N VAL A 98 -0.16 -1.57 15.12
CA VAL A 98 1.21 -1.35 14.66
C VAL A 98 2.15 -1.14 15.84
N ARG A 99 3.06 -2.09 16.05
CA ARG A 99 3.98 -2.09 17.19
C ARG A 99 5.10 -1.06 17.03
N ASP A 100 5.68 -1.01 15.83
CA ASP A 100 6.83 -0.16 15.51
C ASP A 100 6.43 1.33 15.47
N SER A 101 7.13 2.16 16.25
CA SER A 101 6.85 3.60 16.35
C SER A 101 7.17 4.37 15.07
N TRP A 102 8.18 3.95 14.32
CA TRP A 102 8.59 4.56 13.06
C TRP A 102 7.59 4.25 11.95
N VAL A 103 7.10 3.00 11.86
CA VAL A 103 6.05 2.62 10.91
C VAL A 103 4.73 3.32 11.25
N ARG A 104 4.39 3.47 12.54
CA ARG A 104 3.23 4.28 12.96
C ARG A 104 3.31 5.72 12.48
N ARG A 105 4.49 6.34 12.57
CA ARG A 105 4.69 7.71 12.10
C ARG A 105 4.48 7.81 10.60
N GLN A 106 5.07 6.89 9.83
CA GLN A 106 4.89 6.81 8.37
C GLN A 106 3.44 6.59 7.94
N LEU A 107 2.67 5.82 8.72
CA LEU A 107 1.25 5.55 8.45
C LEU A 107 0.30 6.61 9.02
N THR A 108 0.82 7.64 9.71
CA THR A 108 0.03 8.74 10.25
C THR A 108 -0.06 9.84 9.19
N PRO A 109 -1.26 10.18 8.69
CA PRO A 109 -1.43 11.30 7.77
C PRO A 109 -1.20 12.65 8.47
N ASP A 110 -0.45 13.52 7.83
CA ASP A 110 -0.18 14.90 8.29
C ASP A 110 -1.37 15.85 8.06
N GLY A 111 -2.33 15.46 7.20
CA GLY A 111 -3.47 16.28 6.77
C GLY A 111 -4.83 15.56 6.73
N PRO A 112 -5.85 16.16 6.09
CA PRO A 112 -7.16 15.53 5.93
C PRO A 112 -7.06 14.27 5.05
N ALA A 113 -7.09 13.10 5.68
CA ALA A 113 -7.07 11.80 5.01
C ALA A 113 -8.39 11.06 5.15
N ARG A 114 -8.71 10.26 4.13
CA ARG A 114 -9.91 9.41 4.10
C ARG A 114 -9.76 8.24 5.08
N ILE A 115 -10.89 7.83 5.65
CA ILE A 115 -11.00 6.61 6.46
C ILE A 115 -11.38 5.46 5.54
N ARG A 116 -10.65 4.35 5.64
CA ARG A 116 -10.85 3.12 4.87
C ARG A 116 -11.10 1.96 5.82
N LEU A 117 -11.97 1.04 5.41
CA LEU A 117 -12.38 -0.09 6.23
C LEU A 117 -11.69 -1.38 5.74
N HIS A 118 -10.67 -1.84 6.48
CA HIS A 118 -9.91 -3.05 6.17
C HIS A 118 -9.47 -3.78 7.44
N ASN A 119 -9.60 -5.11 7.44
CA ASN A 119 -9.29 -5.93 8.62
C ASN A 119 -7.81 -6.35 8.69
N HIS A 120 -7.16 -6.64 7.56
CA HIS A 120 -5.85 -7.31 7.52
C HIS A 120 -4.70 -6.43 7.00
N TYR A 121 -4.92 -5.13 6.84
CA TYR A 121 -3.93 -4.26 6.23
C TYR A 121 -2.68 -4.06 7.09
N TYR A 122 -2.85 -3.64 8.35
CA TYR A 122 -1.71 -3.42 9.25
C TYR A 122 -1.01 -4.72 9.63
N GLU A 123 -1.75 -5.83 9.71
CA GLU A 123 -1.19 -7.16 9.89
C GLU A 123 -0.28 -7.54 8.70
N ALA A 124 -0.79 -7.41 7.47
CA ALA A 124 -0.02 -7.75 6.28
C ALA A 124 1.21 -6.85 6.10
N LEU A 125 1.11 -5.55 6.43
CA LEU A 125 2.26 -4.63 6.40
C LEU A 125 3.38 -5.01 7.37
N GLN A 126 3.04 -5.63 8.50
CA GLN A 126 4.00 -6.03 9.54
C GLN A 126 4.58 -7.43 9.36
N ARG A 127 4.19 -8.15 8.31
CA ARG A 127 4.81 -9.44 7.98
C ARG A 127 6.31 -9.28 7.77
N PRO A 128 7.13 -10.28 8.12
CA PRO A 128 8.59 -10.19 8.04
C PRO A 128 9.13 -10.02 6.61
N ASN A 129 8.35 -10.40 5.61
CA ASN A 129 8.68 -10.23 4.19
C ASN A 129 8.19 -8.89 3.61
N CYS A 130 7.52 -8.04 4.39
CA CYS A 130 7.00 -6.75 3.95
C CYS A 130 7.92 -5.59 4.36
N LYS A 131 8.08 -4.63 3.46
CA LYS A 131 8.75 -3.35 3.73
C LYS A 131 7.88 -2.20 3.22
N LEU A 132 7.57 -1.25 4.09
CA LEU A 132 6.95 0.02 3.72
C LEU A 132 8.03 1.02 3.27
N VAL A 133 7.77 1.71 2.16
CA VAL A 133 8.60 2.79 1.62
C VAL A 133 7.68 3.98 1.37
N THR A 134 7.90 5.07 2.11
CA THR A 134 7.13 6.32 1.95
C THR A 134 7.82 7.38 1.12
N TRP A 135 9.06 7.13 0.70
CA TRP A 135 9.82 8.03 -0.15
C TRP A 135 9.18 8.14 -1.54
N PRO A 136 9.11 9.35 -2.11
CA PRO A 136 8.65 9.53 -3.48
C PRO A 136 9.43 8.67 -4.49
N ILE A 137 8.70 8.10 -5.45
CA ILE A 137 9.30 7.37 -6.56
C ILE A 137 9.86 8.39 -7.56
N ALA A 138 11.15 8.28 -7.86
CA ALA A 138 11.82 9.12 -8.85
C ALA A 138 11.57 8.59 -10.27
N ARG A 139 11.80 7.29 -10.49
CA ARG A 139 11.55 6.60 -11.77
C ARG A 139 11.51 5.09 -11.60
N LEU A 140 10.97 4.39 -12.60
CA LEU A 140 11.25 2.97 -12.74
C LEU A 140 12.70 2.79 -13.24
N ALA A 141 13.41 1.86 -12.63
CA ALA A 141 14.80 1.54 -12.94
C ALA A 141 14.87 0.16 -13.62
N PRO A 142 15.97 -0.20 -14.31
CA PRO A 142 16.07 -1.47 -15.03
C PRO A 142 15.75 -2.70 -14.18
N LEU A 143 16.18 -2.71 -12.90
CA LEU A 143 16.01 -3.83 -11.98
C LEU A 143 14.92 -3.60 -10.92
N GLY A 144 14.18 -2.49 -10.98
CA GLY A 144 13.14 -2.20 -9.99
C GLY A 144 12.66 -0.76 -9.97
N ILE A 145 12.61 -0.17 -8.77
CA ILE A 145 12.06 1.17 -8.56
C ILE A 145 13.09 2.03 -7.85
N ARG A 146 13.40 3.21 -8.39
CA ARG A 146 14.29 4.17 -7.75
C ARG A 146 13.49 5.25 -7.05
N THR A 147 13.77 5.46 -5.77
CA THR A 147 13.20 6.54 -4.94
C THR A 147 14.07 7.79 -5.01
N VAL A 148 13.52 8.94 -4.61
CA VAL A 148 14.20 10.24 -4.68
C VAL A 148 15.42 10.38 -3.77
N ASP A 149 15.55 9.52 -2.76
CA ASP A 149 16.75 9.37 -1.92
C ASP A 149 17.89 8.63 -2.65
N GLY A 150 17.69 8.25 -3.92
CA GLY A 150 18.67 7.57 -4.77
C GLY A 150 18.70 6.05 -4.59
N ILE A 151 17.89 5.48 -3.68
CA ILE A 151 17.87 4.04 -3.42
C ILE A 151 17.11 3.32 -4.53
N GLU A 152 17.71 2.24 -5.05
CA GLU A 152 17.04 1.35 -5.99
C GLU A 152 16.53 0.09 -5.30
N HIS A 153 15.21 -0.02 -5.26
CA HIS A 153 14.49 -1.16 -4.72
C HIS A 153 14.32 -2.23 -5.79
N ARG A 154 15.22 -3.21 -5.79
CA ARG A 154 15.20 -4.31 -6.77
C ARG A 154 13.98 -5.21 -6.58
N VAL A 155 13.20 -5.36 -7.65
CA VAL A 155 11.99 -6.18 -7.70
C VAL A 155 11.89 -6.91 -9.03
N ASP A 156 11.25 -8.08 -8.99
CA ASP A 156 11.04 -8.93 -10.17
C ASP A 156 9.65 -8.66 -10.79
N CYS A 157 8.73 -8.14 -9.99
CA CYS A 157 7.36 -7.80 -10.39
C CYS A 157 6.90 -6.50 -9.75
N ILE A 158 6.18 -5.66 -10.50
CA ILE A 158 5.52 -4.45 -10.00
C ILE A 158 4.01 -4.61 -10.18
N ILE A 159 3.26 -4.44 -9.10
CA ILE A 159 1.79 -4.48 -9.06
C ILE A 159 1.29 -3.05 -8.83
N PHE A 160 0.60 -2.50 -9.83
CA PHE A 160 -0.07 -1.20 -9.75
C PHE A 160 -1.46 -1.37 -9.15
N ALA A 161 -1.60 -1.03 -7.87
CA ALA A 161 -2.82 -1.03 -7.08
C ALA A 161 -3.54 0.33 -7.18
N GLN A 162 -4.26 0.57 -8.28
CA GLN A 162 -5.05 1.78 -8.49
C GLN A 162 -6.55 1.42 -8.42
N GLU A 163 -7.36 2.28 -7.81
CA GLU A 163 -8.82 2.20 -7.98
C GLU A 163 -9.10 2.80 -9.36
N ASP A 164 -9.72 2.05 -10.28
CA ASP A 164 -10.23 2.61 -11.54
C ASP A 164 -11.17 3.76 -11.18
N GLN A 165 -10.98 4.93 -11.81
CA GLN A 165 -11.86 6.09 -11.66
C GLN A 165 -13.21 5.85 -12.33
#